data_AF-A0A227J5X7-F1
#
_entry.id   AF-A0A227J5X7-F1
#
_cell.length_a   1.000
_cell.length_b   1.000
_cell.length_c   1.000
_cell.angle_alpha   90.00
_cell.angle_beta   90.00
_cell.angle_gamma   90.00
#
_symmetry.space_group_name_H-M   'P 1'
#
loop_
_entity.id
_entity.type
_entity.pdbx_description
1 polymer ?
#
loop_
_entity_poly.entity_id
_entity_poly.type
_entity_poly.pdbx_seq_one_letter_code
_entity_poly.pdbx_strand_id
1 'polypeptide(L)'
;DSGFIGVTYYDAGARSFYTNKPINTPEDLKGLKVRVQPSPSAIAMVKALGGNPTPLAYGELYTALQQGVVDAAENNIPSFSLSRHSEVSKYFSLDEHTMVPDVLVISTKTYDKLTPEQQKAL
;
A
#
# COMPACT_ATOMS: atom_id res chain seq x y z
N ASP A 1 20.25 -0.82 -17.33
CA ASP A 1 18.84 -0.61 -17.73
C ASP A 1 17.97 -1.55 -16.89
N SER A 2 16.94 -1.01 -16.23
CA SER A 2 15.96 -1.78 -15.46
C SER A 2 14.78 -2.26 -16.32
N GLY A 3 14.77 -1.93 -17.62
CA GLY A 3 13.74 -2.31 -18.60
C GLY A 3 12.55 -1.34 -18.68
N PHE A 4 12.58 -0.27 -17.89
CA PHE A 4 11.56 0.79 -17.84
C PHE A 4 12.17 2.13 -17.41
N ILE A 5 11.48 3.21 -17.74
CA ILE A 5 11.74 4.55 -17.22
C ILE A 5 10.50 5.07 -16.49
N GLY A 6 10.71 5.91 -15.47
CA GLY A 6 9.64 6.68 -14.84
C GLY A 6 9.35 7.93 -15.66
N VAL A 7 8.08 8.14 -15.99
CA VAL A 7 7.59 9.27 -16.80
C VAL A 7 7.21 10.43 -15.90
N THR A 8 6.41 10.16 -14.87
CA THR A 8 5.94 11.17 -13.91
C THR A 8 5.52 10.50 -12.59
N TYR A 9 5.20 11.32 -11.60
CA TYR A 9 4.65 10.90 -10.31
C TYR A 9 3.17 11.30 -10.20
N TYR A 10 2.38 10.42 -9.61
CA TYR A 10 1.02 10.72 -9.17
C TYR A 10 0.96 10.74 -7.64
N ASP A 11 0.06 11.58 -7.13
CA ASP A 11 -0.33 11.53 -5.73
C ASP A 11 -1.21 10.29 -5.49
N ALA A 12 -0.67 9.33 -4.75
CA ALA A 12 -1.38 8.13 -4.34
C ALA A 12 -2.19 8.34 -3.05
N GLY A 13 -2.06 9.50 -2.40
CA GLY A 13 -2.63 9.80 -1.10
C GLY A 13 -1.88 9.18 0.07
N ALA A 14 -2.18 9.67 1.26
CA ALA A 14 -1.65 9.12 2.50
C ALA A 14 -2.30 7.77 2.83
N ARG A 15 -1.51 6.91 3.48
CA ARG A 15 -1.91 5.56 3.89
C ARG A 15 -2.14 5.54 5.39
N SER A 16 -3.16 4.78 5.78
CA SER A 16 -3.59 4.66 7.16
C SER A 16 -3.99 3.25 7.53
N PHE A 17 -3.92 2.93 8.82
CA PHE A 17 -4.31 1.61 9.31
C PHE A 17 -5.82 1.41 9.24
N TYR A 18 -6.23 0.18 8.94
CA TYR A 18 -7.61 -0.27 9.12
C TYR A 18 -7.66 -1.71 9.64
N THR A 19 -8.71 -2.00 10.39
CA THR A 19 -8.84 -3.21 11.21
C THR A 19 -10.28 -3.36 11.74
N ASN A 20 -10.55 -4.34 12.61
CA ASN A 20 -11.86 -4.59 13.25
C ASN A 20 -11.96 -4.08 14.70
N LYS A 21 -10.96 -3.35 15.18
CA LYS A 21 -11.00 -2.59 16.45
C LYS A 21 -10.32 -1.22 16.24
N PRO A 22 -10.64 -0.16 17.00
CA PRO A 22 -9.93 1.11 16.86
C PRO A 22 -8.42 0.99 17.10
N ILE A 23 -7.60 1.72 16.34
CA ILE A 23 -6.18 1.99 16.61
C ILE A 23 -6.04 3.49 16.82
N ASN A 24 -5.72 3.92 18.04
CA ASN A 24 -5.52 5.34 18.36
C ASN A 24 -4.05 5.64 18.72
N THR A 25 -3.31 4.61 19.13
CA THR A 25 -1.91 4.69 19.55
C THR A 25 -1.12 3.51 19.00
N PRO A 26 0.22 3.61 18.87
CA PRO A 26 1.05 2.47 18.48
C PRO A 26 0.88 1.25 19.40
N GLU A 27 0.57 1.44 20.68
CA GLU A 27 0.28 0.36 21.63
C GLU A 27 -0.86 -0.56 21.17
N ASP A 28 -1.85 -0.02 20.45
CA ASP A 28 -3.00 -0.77 19.96
C ASP A 28 -2.62 -1.80 18.86
N LEU A 29 -1.47 -1.60 18.21
CA LEU A 29 -0.90 -2.51 17.21
C LEU A 29 -0.24 -3.74 17.83
N LYS A 30 0.09 -3.73 19.13
CA LYS A 30 0.79 -4.83 19.79
C LYS A 30 -0.02 -6.13 19.66
N GLY A 31 0.66 -7.17 19.18
CA GLY A 31 0.06 -8.49 18.96
C GLY A 31 -0.76 -8.62 17.67
N LEU A 32 -1.09 -7.54 16.98
CA LEU A 32 -1.83 -7.60 15.70
C LEU A 32 -0.93 -8.08 14.57
N LYS A 33 -1.43 -9.04 13.79
CA LYS A 33 -0.87 -9.43 12.50
C LYS A 33 -1.29 -8.39 11.47
N VAL A 34 -0.41 -7.44 11.17
CA VAL A 34 -0.67 -6.38 10.21
C VAL A 34 -0.15 -6.82 8.85
N ARG A 35 -1.02 -6.94 7.86
CA ARG A 35 -0.55 -7.17 6.50
C ARG A 35 0.27 -5.98 6.02
N VAL A 36 1.43 -6.27 5.44
CA VAL A 36 2.26 -5.28 4.72
C VAL A 36 2.52 -5.73 3.29
N GLN A 37 2.87 -4.78 2.42
CA GLN A 37 3.48 -5.11 1.13
C GLN A 37 4.81 -5.87 1.38
N PRO A 38 5.25 -6.79 0.50
CA PRO A 38 6.54 -7.49 0.59
C PRO A 38 7.76 -6.58 0.39
N SER A 39 7.91 -5.59 1.27
CA SER A 39 8.96 -4.58 1.26
C SER A 39 9.69 -4.56 2.61
N PRO A 40 11.03 -4.55 2.63
CA PRO A 40 11.79 -4.40 3.85
C PRO A 40 11.42 -3.14 4.65
N SER A 41 11.10 -2.04 3.98
CA SER A 41 10.72 -0.78 4.64
C SER A 41 9.37 -0.89 5.36
N ALA A 42 8.37 -1.50 4.71
CA ALA A 42 7.05 -1.70 5.30
C ALA A 42 7.10 -2.65 6.50
N ILE A 43 7.90 -3.73 6.40
CA ILE A 43 8.16 -4.66 7.52
C ILE A 43 8.83 -3.93 8.69
N ALA A 44 9.86 -3.13 8.43
CA ALA A 44 10.57 -2.40 9.46
C ALA A 44 9.67 -1.35 10.15
N MET A 45 8.87 -0.62 9.38
CA MET A 45 7.92 0.37 9.88
C MET A 45 6.92 -0.24 10.87
N VAL A 46 6.23 -1.32 10.48
CA VAL A 46 5.23 -1.95 11.36
C VAL A 46 5.88 -2.53 12.62
N LYS A 47 7.08 -3.12 12.52
CA LYS A 47 7.85 -3.56 13.70
C LYS A 47 8.19 -2.40 14.62
N ALA A 48 8.64 -1.27 14.07
CA ALA A 48 8.97 -0.08 14.85
C ALA A 48 7.73 0.52 15.56
N LEU A 49 6.55 0.39 14.95
CA LEU A 49 5.27 0.77 15.54
C LEU A 49 4.70 -0.29 16.51
N GLY A 50 5.39 -1.42 16.73
CA GLY A 50 5.02 -2.44 17.70
C GLY A 50 4.05 -3.53 17.20
N GLY A 51 3.69 -3.51 15.90
CA GLY A 51 2.87 -4.54 15.27
C GLY A 51 3.67 -5.73 14.75
N ASN A 52 2.98 -6.81 14.37
CA ASN A 52 3.58 -7.99 13.74
C ASN A 52 3.32 -7.96 12.22
N PRO A 53 4.29 -7.59 11.37
CA PRO A 53 4.07 -7.54 9.93
C PRO A 53 3.93 -8.94 9.32
N THR A 54 2.93 -9.11 8.47
CA THR A 54 2.70 -10.31 7.65
C THR A 54 2.75 -9.92 6.17
N PRO A 55 3.86 -10.18 5.45
CA PRO A 55 3.95 -9.86 4.03
C PRO A 55 2.99 -10.71 3.20
N LEU A 56 2.06 -10.07 2.48
CA LEU A 56 1.09 -10.75 1.60
C LEU A 56 0.82 -9.95 0.34
N ALA A 57 0.51 -10.64 -0.76
CA ALA A 57 0.14 -9.98 -2.01
C ALA A 57 -1.18 -9.21 -1.84
N TYR A 58 -1.33 -8.11 -2.60
CA TYR A 58 -2.52 -7.26 -2.47
C TYR A 58 -3.82 -7.99 -2.83
N GLY A 59 -3.78 -8.84 -3.88
CA GLY A 59 -4.95 -9.59 -4.34
C GLY A 59 -5.47 -10.64 -3.35
N GLU A 60 -4.68 -11.01 -2.35
CA GLU A 60 -5.06 -11.99 -1.32
C GLU A 60 -5.63 -11.31 -0.06
N LEU A 61 -5.50 -9.98 0.04
CA LEU A 61 -5.73 -9.24 1.28
C LEU A 61 -7.18 -9.29 1.76
N TYR A 62 -8.16 -9.14 0.86
CA TYR A 62 -9.57 -9.22 1.24
C TYR A 62 -9.88 -10.55 1.94
N THR A 63 -9.50 -11.67 1.33
CA THR A 63 -9.73 -13.01 1.89
C THR A 63 -8.94 -13.21 3.18
N ALA A 64 -7.70 -12.73 3.24
CA ALA A 64 -6.87 -12.82 4.44
C ALA A 64 -7.47 -12.05 5.64
N LEU A 65 -8.05 -10.87 5.42
CA LEU A 65 -8.79 -10.11 6.44
C LEU A 65 -10.09 -10.83 6.83
N GLN A 66 -10.85 -11.30 5.84
CA GLN A 66 -12.11 -12.01 6.06
C GLN A 66 -11.93 -13.29 6.91
N GLN A 67 -10.86 -14.03 6.65
CA GLN A 67 -10.55 -15.30 7.34
C GLN A 67 -9.77 -15.10 8.65
N GLY A 68 -9.39 -13.85 9.00
CA GLY A 68 -8.57 -13.57 10.18
C GLY A 68 -7.13 -14.08 10.10
N VAL A 69 -6.62 -14.33 8.88
CA VAL A 69 -5.19 -14.61 8.65
C VAL A 69 -4.36 -13.41 9.10
N VAL A 70 -4.84 -12.20 8.81
CA VAL A 70 -4.32 -10.92 9.30
C VAL A 70 -5.44 -10.13 9.98
N ASP A 71 -5.07 -9.33 10.98
CA ASP A 71 -6.01 -8.60 11.84
C ASP A 71 -6.18 -7.13 11.40
N ALA A 72 -5.20 -6.63 10.65
CA ALA A 72 -5.14 -5.25 10.19
C ALA A 72 -4.35 -5.16 8.88
N ALA A 73 -4.48 -4.03 8.20
CA ALA A 73 -3.62 -3.64 7.10
C ALA A 73 -3.54 -2.11 7.06
N GLU A 74 -2.73 -1.58 6.14
CA GLU A 74 -2.66 -0.14 5.89
C GLU A 74 -2.79 0.15 4.39
N ASN A 75 -3.49 1.24 4.04
CA ASN A 75 -3.60 1.75 2.68
C ASN A 75 -4.30 3.12 2.64
N ASN A 76 -4.32 3.75 1.47
CA ASN A 76 -5.12 4.96 1.21
C ASN A 76 -6.62 4.66 1.14
N ILE A 77 -7.45 5.71 1.25
CA ILE A 77 -8.92 5.61 1.21
C ILE A 77 -9.43 4.96 -0.09
N PRO A 78 -8.95 5.33 -1.30
CA PRO A 78 -9.41 4.69 -2.53
C PRO A 78 -9.20 3.17 -2.52
N SER A 79 -8.04 2.70 -2.06
CA SER A 79 -7.76 1.26 -1.95
C SER A 79 -8.70 0.57 -0.96
N PHE A 80 -8.91 1.19 0.20
CA PHE A 80 -9.80 0.67 1.24
C PHE A 80 -11.24 0.51 0.74
N SER A 81 -11.75 1.49 -0.01
CA SER A 81 -13.11 1.48 -0.55
C SER A 81 -13.25 0.61 -1.80
N LEU A 82 -12.41 0.81 -2.83
CA LEU A 82 -12.55 0.13 -4.13
C LEU A 82 -12.23 -1.36 -4.05
N SER A 83 -11.31 -1.76 -3.16
CA SER A 83 -11.02 -3.18 -2.93
C SER A 83 -11.93 -3.80 -1.87
N ARG A 84 -12.98 -3.07 -1.43
CA ARG A 84 -14.03 -3.55 -0.52
C ARG A 84 -13.51 -4.02 0.84
N HIS A 85 -12.33 -3.57 1.28
CA HIS A 85 -11.80 -3.92 2.59
C HIS A 85 -12.68 -3.41 3.74
N SER A 86 -13.44 -2.33 3.51
CA SER A 86 -14.46 -1.83 4.44
C SER A 86 -15.56 -2.86 4.79
N GLU A 87 -15.77 -3.88 3.97
CA GLU A 87 -16.70 -4.97 4.26
C GLU A 87 -16.19 -5.90 5.37
N VAL A 88 -14.87 -6.02 5.51
CA VAL A 88 -14.19 -6.99 6.40
C VAL A 88 -13.25 -6.34 7.42
N SER A 89 -13.13 -5.02 7.40
CA SER A 89 -12.40 -4.19 8.36
C SER A 89 -13.17 -2.90 8.62
N LYS A 90 -13.71 -2.76 9.83
CA LYS A 90 -14.73 -1.73 10.16
C LYS A 90 -14.18 -0.40 10.65
N TYR A 91 -12.94 -0.37 11.11
CA TYR A 91 -12.31 0.84 11.65
C TYR A 91 -11.17 1.26 10.75
N PHE A 92 -11.16 2.53 10.37
CA PHE A 92 -10.09 3.17 9.62
C PHE A 92 -9.52 4.29 10.50
N SER A 93 -8.26 4.19 10.86
CA SER A 93 -7.55 5.13 11.73
C SER A 93 -6.76 6.11 10.88
N LEU A 94 -7.30 7.31 10.68
CA LEU A 94 -6.68 8.35 9.85
C LEU A 94 -5.45 8.96 10.54
N ASP A 95 -4.32 8.28 10.39
CA ASP A 95 -3.01 8.63 10.96
C ASP A 95 -1.97 9.06 9.91
N GLU A 96 -2.26 8.86 8.61
CA GLU A 96 -1.49 9.30 7.46
C GLU A 96 0.02 8.99 7.55
N HIS A 97 0.36 7.84 8.15
CA HIS A 97 1.72 7.51 8.58
C HIS A 97 2.71 7.26 7.44
N THR A 98 2.23 7.02 6.21
CA THR A 98 3.08 6.96 5.02
C THR A 98 2.41 7.61 3.81
N MET A 99 3.23 8.25 2.97
CA MET A 99 2.82 8.79 1.69
C MET A 99 3.90 8.44 0.67
N VAL A 100 3.59 7.49 -0.21
CA VAL A 100 4.49 7.00 -1.25
C VAL A 100 3.84 7.36 -2.58
N PRO A 101 4.50 8.13 -3.46
CA PRO A 101 3.92 8.49 -4.74
C PRO A 101 3.86 7.27 -5.68
N ASP A 102 2.87 7.26 -6.56
CA ASP A 102 2.81 6.30 -7.65
C ASP A 102 3.68 6.79 -8.81
N VAL A 103 4.43 5.88 -9.44
CA VAL A 103 5.29 6.20 -10.58
C VAL A 103 4.66 5.66 -11.85
N LEU A 104 4.32 6.54 -12.79
CA LEU A 104 3.94 6.11 -14.14
C LEU A 104 5.19 5.62 -14.84
N VAL A 105 5.20 4.35 -15.26
CA VAL A 105 6.34 3.74 -15.95
C VAL A 105 6.00 3.35 -17.38
N ILE A 106 6.99 3.47 -18.26
CA ILE A 106 6.94 2.96 -19.64
C ILE A 106 8.15 2.06 -19.89
N SER A 107 7.96 0.97 -20.65
CA SER A 107 9.08 0.10 -21.06
C SER A 107 10.06 0.90 -21.90
N THR A 108 11.36 0.71 -21.66
CA THR A 108 12.44 1.33 -22.45
C THR A 108 12.30 0.99 -23.93
N LYS A 109 12.00 -0.27 -24.26
CA LYS A 109 11.74 -0.72 -25.65
C LYS A 109 10.56 -0.02 -26.33
N THR A 110 9.55 0.39 -25.57
CA THR A 110 8.41 1.13 -26.13
C THR A 110 8.77 2.59 -26.29
N TYR A 111 9.44 3.18 -25.29
CA TYR A 111 9.90 4.57 -25.33
C TYR A 111 10.88 4.83 -26.47
N ASP A 112 11.80 3.91 -26.74
CA ASP A 112 12.80 4.01 -27.80
C ASP A 112 12.20 3.95 -29.22
N LYS A 113 10.96 3.48 -29.36
CA LYS A 113 10.23 3.47 -30.64
C LYS A 113 9.49 4.78 -30.91
N LEU A 114 9.39 5.66 -29.92
CA LEU A 114 8.69 6.94 -30.05
C LEU A 114 9.55 7.94 -30.80
N THR A 115 8.92 8.82 -31.57
CA THR A 115 9.64 9.96 -32.17
C THR A 115 10.08 10.94 -31.07
N PRO A 116 11.08 11.81 -31.33
CA PRO A 116 11.47 12.85 -30.38
C PRO A 116 10.30 13.74 -29.92
N GLU A 117 9.35 14.04 -30.81
CA GLU A 117 8.14 14.80 -30.47
C GLU A 117 7.21 14.03 -29.53
N GLN A 118 7.05 12.72 -29.75
CA GLN A 118 6.23 11.86 -28.88
C GLN A 118 6.88 11.68 -27.50
N GLN A 119 8.21 11.52 -27.44
CA GLN A 119 8.95 11.44 -26.18
C GLN A 119 8.83 12.73 -25.36
N LYS A 120 8.80 13.89 -26.02
CA LYS A 120 8.60 15.20 -25.38
C LYS A 120 7.16 15.43 -24.89
N ALA A 121 6.19 14.76 -25.51
CA ALA A 121 4.77 14.89 -25.16
C ALA A 121 4.35 13.97 -23.99
N LEU A 122 5.17 12.98 -23.64
CA LEU A 122 5.05 12.16 -22.43
C LEU A 122 5.51 12.92 -21.19
#